data_AF-A0A7W5XZX6-F1
#
_entry.id   AF-A0A7W5XZX6-F1
#
_cell.length_a   1.000
_cell.length_b   1.000
_cell.length_c   1.000
_cell.angle_alpha   90.00
_cell.angle_beta   90.00
_cell.angle_gamma   90.00
#
_symmetry.space_group_name_H-M   'P 1'
#
loop_
_entity.id
_entity.type
_entity.pdbx_description
1 polymer ?
#
loop_
_entity_poly.entity_id
_entity_poly.type
_entity_poly.pdbx_seq_one_letter_code
_entity_poly.pdbx_strand_id
1 'polypeptide(L)'
;MSTPFGRRAMTLGMLASQQLAEEIEPGINRNKWKLFRAICEARPSLGVSDRALTVLDALLTFYPGDEISEERGLVVFPSNAQLSIRARGMTAATLRRHLAVLVEAGLILRKDSANGKRYARRDGAGEVSEAFGFSLAPLLARAAEIETIAAQVQADRELLRTTKER
;
A
#
# COMPACT_ATOMS: atom_id res chain seq x y z
N MET A 1 -32.80 -17.45 -1.03
CA MET A 1 -32.21 -17.15 0.30
C MET A 1 -30.83 -17.80 0.38
N SER A 2 -29.75 -17.02 0.32
CA SER A 2 -28.43 -17.46 0.82
C SER A 2 -27.54 -16.24 1.10
N THR A 3 -27.45 -15.91 2.38
CA THR A 3 -26.32 -15.26 3.05
C THR A 3 -26.20 -15.98 4.40
N PRO A 4 -25.03 -16.12 5.06
CA PRO A 4 -23.95 -15.12 5.05
C PRO A 4 -22.51 -15.69 5.14
N PHE A 5 -21.54 -15.05 4.47
CA PHE A 5 -20.14 -15.19 4.85
C PHE A 5 -19.62 -13.84 5.36
N GLY A 6 -19.24 -13.87 6.65
CA GLY A 6 -18.37 -12.93 7.36
C GLY A 6 -18.25 -11.52 6.80
N ARG A 7 -19.17 -10.63 7.19
CA ARG A 7 -18.92 -9.19 7.17
C ARG A 7 -17.73 -8.89 8.08
N ARG A 8 -16.51 -8.80 7.53
CA ARG A 8 -15.58 -7.79 8.05
C ARG A 8 -16.32 -6.47 7.93
N ALA A 9 -16.49 -5.75 9.04
CA ALA A 9 -17.02 -4.40 8.99
C ALA A 9 -16.14 -3.61 8.02
N MET A 10 -16.68 -3.29 6.85
CA MET A 10 -15.96 -2.46 5.89
C MET A 10 -15.82 -1.09 6.53
N THR A 11 -14.60 -0.72 6.86
CA THR A 11 -14.29 0.61 7.40
C THR A 11 -14.50 1.64 6.29
N LEU A 12 -14.89 2.86 6.64
CA LEU A 12 -15.11 3.95 5.68
C LEU A 12 -13.88 4.16 4.76
N GLY A 13 -12.67 3.93 5.28
CA GLY A 13 -11.43 3.96 4.50
C GLY A 13 -11.37 2.91 3.39
N MET A 14 -11.93 1.71 3.59
CA MET A 14 -12.01 0.68 2.54
C MET A 14 -13.02 1.04 1.44
N LEU A 15 -14.17 1.61 1.80
CA LEU A 15 -15.19 2.03 0.82
C LEU A 15 -14.70 3.23 0.00
N ALA A 16 -14.10 4.23 0.65
CA ALA A 16 -13.49 5.37 -0.03
C ALA A 16 -12.36 4.93 -0.96
N SER A 17 -11.53 3.97 -0.56
CA SER A 17 -10.45 3.43 -1.39
C SER A 17 -10.95 2.64 -2.60
N GLN A 18 -12.11 1.99 -2.52
CA GLN A 18 -12.72 1.29 -3.66
C GLN A 18 -13.32 2.29 -4.66
N GLN A 19 -14.03 3.32 -4.18
CA GLN A 19 -14.60 4.37 -5.03
C GLN A 19 -13.50 5.20 -5.72
N LEU A 20 -12.46 5.58 -4.98
CA LEU A 20 -11.32 6.32 -5.52
C LEU A 20 -10.53 5.50 -6.55
N ALA A 21 -10.47 4.18 -6.41
CA ALA A 21 -9.85 3.31 -7.40
C ALA A 21 -10.66 3.19 -8.70
N GLU A 22 -11.96 3.53 -8.69
CA GLU A 22 -12.80 3.62 -9.90
C GLU A 22 -12.77 5.04 -10.53
N GLU A 23 -12.39 6.07 -9.76
CA GLU A 23 -12.33 7.47 -10.17
C GLU A 23 -10.93 7.93 -10.64
N ILE A 24 -10.00 7.01 -10.93
CA ILE A 24 -8.69 7.40 -11.43
C ILE A 24 -8.86 7.95 -12.85
N GLU A 25 -8.54 9.23 -13.02
CA GLU A 25 -8.59 9.86 -14.33
C GLU A 25 -7.58 9.15 -15.27
N PRO A 26 -8.03 8.66 -16.44
CA PRO A 26 -7.17 7.89 -17.33
C PRO A 26 -5.99 8.76 -17.79
N GLY A 27 -4.76 8.27 -17.53
CA GLY A 27 -3.52 8.97 -17.87
C GLY A 27 -2.75 9.54 -16.68
N ILE A 28 -3.27 9.45 -15.44
CA ILE A 28 -2.50 9.80 -14.25
C ILE A 28 -1.36 8.78 -14.07
N ASN A 29 -0.13 9.29 -14.09
CA ASN A 29 1.05 8.57 -13.68
C ASN A 29 1.74 9.31 -12.52
N ARG A 30 2.33 8.55 -11.60
CA ARG A 30 3.15 9.11 -10.52
C ARG A 30 4.37 8.24 -10.27
N ASN A 31 5.51 8.89 -10.10
CA ASN A 31 6.75 8.17 -9.77
C ASN A 31 6.62 7.54 -8.37
N LYS A 32 6.82 6.22 -8.28
CA LYS A 32 6.63 5.44 -7.05
C LYS A 32 7.46 5.95 -5.87
N TRP A 33 8.68 6.42 -6.13
CA TRP A 33 9.60 6.90 -5.10
C TRP A 33 9.29 8.33 -4.66
N LYS A 34 8.80 9.18 -5.56
CA LYS A 34 8.28 10.50 -5.18
C LYS A 34 7.06 10.35 -4.27
N LEU A 35 6.12 9.49 -4.66
CA LEU A 35 4.92 9.23 -3.88
C LEU A 35 5.24 8.56 -2.54
N PHE A 36 6.15 7.59 -2.51
CA PHE A 36 6.63 6.99 -1.26
C PHE A 36 7.22 8.02 -0.30
N ARG A 37 8.05 8.95 -0.79
CA ARG A 37 8.58 10.04 0.05
C ARG A 37 7.48 10.94 0.60
N ALA A 38 6.49 11.30 -0.22
CA ALA A 38 5.35 12.08 0.24
C ALA A 38 4.57 11.35 1.35
N ILE A 39 4.36 10.03 1.21
CA ILE A 39 3.74 9.20 2.26
C ILE A 39 4.59 9.18 3.53
N CYS A 40 5.92 9.07 3.41
CA CYS A 40 6.83 9.11 4.57
C CYS A 40 6.73 10.44 5.33
N GLU A 41 6.54 11.56 4.64
CA GLU A 41 6.35 12.87 5.27
C GLU A 41 4.93 13.02 5.86
N ALA A 42 3.91 12.55 5.12
CA ALA A 42 2.52 12.54 5.56
C ALA A 42 2.19 11.45 6.61
N ARG A 43 3.18 10.61 6.99
CA ARG A 43 2.99 9.50 7.93
C ARG A 43 2.25 9.84 9.23
N PRO A 44 2.47 11.00 9.90
CA PRO A 44 1.81 11.31 11.17
C PRO A 44 0.31 11.55 10.94
N SER A 45 -0.03 12.22 9.84
CA SER A 45 -1.40 12.54 9.43
C SER A 45 -2.15 11.32 8.92
N LEU A 46 -1.44 10.39 8.27
CA LEU A 46 -2.00 9.13 7.73
C LEU A 46 -2.12 8.01 8.77
N GLY A 47 -1.60 8.19 9.99
CA GLY A 47 -1.66 7.18 11.05
C GLY A 47 -0.87 5.90 10.76
N VAL A 48 0.15 5.96 9.89
CA VAL A 48 0.97 4.81 9.49
C VAL A 48 2.30 4.76 10.23
N SER A 49 2.70 3.55 10.64
CA SER A 49 3.97 3.31 11.35
C SER A 49 5.14 3.12 10.37
N ASP A 50 6.37 3.39 10.82
CA ASP A 50 7.58 3.17 9.99
C ASP A 50 7.73 1.72 9.52
N ARG A 51 7.24 0.77 10.33
CA ARG A 51 7.19 -0.65 9.95
C ARG A 51 6.17 -0.91 8.84
N ALA A 52 5.03 -0.22 8.83
CA ALA A 52 4.11 -0.28 7.70
C ALA A 52 4.71 0.35 6.44
N LEU A 53 5.42 1.47 6.57
CA LEU A 53 6.16 2.07 5.44
C LEU A 53 7.25 1.15 4.88
N THR A 54 7.91 0.37 5.73
CA THR A 54 8.88 -0.65 5.30
C THR A 54 8.21 -1.74 4.44
N VAL A 55 6.98 -2.12 4.78
CA VAL A 55 6.22 -3.09 3.97
C VAL A 55 5.79 -2.45 2.65
N LEU A 56 5.36 -1.19 2.66
CA LEU A 56 5.02 -0.46 1.45
C LEU A 56 6.22 -0.31 0.50
N ASP A 57 7.38 0.07 1.03
CA ASP A 57 8.66 0.11 0.31
C ASP A 57 8.96 -1.24 -0.37
N ALA A 58 8.87 -2.32 0.41
CA ALA A 58 9.05 -3.67 -0.12
C ALA A 58 8.06 -3.97 -1.26
N LEU A 59 6.77 -3.63 -1.13
CA LEU A 59 5.76 -3.80 -2.19
C LEU A 59 6.11 -3.00 -3.46
N LEU A 60 6.56 -1.76 -3.34
CA LEU A 60 6.96 -0.91 -4.47
C LEU A 60 8.17 -1.47 -5.23
N THR A 61 9.05 -2.20 -4.55
CA THR A 61 10.19 -2.87 -5.24
C THR A 61 9.76 -4.04 -6.12
N PHE A 62 8.59 -4.65 -5.89
CA PHE A 62 8.03 -5.69 -6.76
C PHE A 62 7.32 -5.11 -7.98
N TYR A 63 7.05 -3.81 -8.00
CA TYR A 63 6.44 -3.15 -9.13
C TYR A 63 7.52 -2.83 -10.18
N PRO A 64 7.41 -3.39 -11.41
CA PRO A 64 8.48 -3.35 -12.41
C PRO A 64 8.67 -1.98 -13.07
N GLY A 65 7.73 -1.05 -12.92
CA GLY A 65 7.85 0.33 -13.40
C GLY A 65 8.38 1.28 -12.33
N ASP A 66 8.92 2.43 -12.74
CA ASP A 66 9.16 3.54 -11.82
C ASP A 66 7.94 4.45 -11.68
N GLU A 67 7.01 4.36 -12.64
CA GLU A 67 5.76 5.12 -12.66
C GLU A 67 4.56 4.19 -12.43
N ILE A 68 3.81 4.52 -11.39
CA ILE A 68 2.53 3.89 -11.06
C ILE A 68 1.50 4.51 -12.00
N SER A 69 0.91 3.68 -12.86
CA SER A 69 -0.14 4.06 -13.79
C SER A 69 -1.12 2.90 -13.95
N GLU A 70 -2.37 3.20 -14.28
CA GLU A 70 -3.38 2.16 -14.54
C GLU A 70 -2.99 1.24 -15.70
N GLU A 71 -2.42 1.82 -16.77
CA GLU A 71 -2.03 1.10 -17.99
C GLU A 71 -1.00 -0.01 -17.76
N ARG A 72 -0.11 0.17 -16.76
CA ARG A 72 0.92 -0.82 -16.42
C ARG A 72 0.44 -1.90 -15.45
N GLY A 73 -0.79 -1.78 -14.96
CA GLY A 73 -1.40 -2.70 -14.01
C GLY A 73 -0.95 -2.42 -12.58
N LEU A 74 -1.89 -2.01 -11.73
CA LEU A 74 -1.61 -1.54 -10.37
C LEU A 74 -1.48 -2.67 -9.34
N VAL A 75 -1.44 -3.94 -9.75
CA VAL A 75 -1.46 -5.08 -8.85
C VAL A 75 -0.11 -5.78 -8.83
N VAL A 76 0.49 -5.89 -7.63
CA VAL A 76 1.72 -6.65 -7.40
C VAL A 76 1.40 -7.99 -6.75
N PHE A 77 2.16 -9.03 -7.12
CA PHE A 77 2.00 -10.39 -6.62
C PHE A 77 3.29 -10.90 -5.97
N PRO A 78 3.69 -10.36 -4.82
CA PRO A 78 4.87 -10.84 -4.12
C PRO A 78 4.60 -12.19 -3.44
N SER A 79 5.62 -13.06 -3.43
CA SER A 79 5.66 -14.20 -2.51
C SER A 79 5.84 -13.70 -1.08
N ASN A 80 5.15 -14.28 -0.10
CA ASN A 80 5.32 -13.93 1.32
C ASN A 80 6.76 -14.06 1.81
N ALA A 81 7.52 -15.05 1.30
CA ALA A 81 8.92 -15.23 1.66
C ALA A 81 9.78 -14.08 1.12
N GLN A 82 9.60 -13.71 -0.15
CA GLN A 82 10.33 -12.59 -0.76
C GLN A 82 9.93 -11.24 -0.14
N LEU A 83 8.64 -11.08 0.18
CA LEU A 83 8.12 -9.89 0.85
C LEU A 83 8.69 -9.78 2.26
N SER A 84 8.76 -10.88 3.01
CA SER A 84 9.40 -10.93 4.33
C SER A 84 10.87 -10.52 4.28
N ILE A 85 11.64 -11.07 3.34
CA ILE A 85 13.06 -10.74 3.14
C ILE A 85 13.23 -9.24 2.89
N ARG A 86 12.45 -8.67 1.96
CA ARG A 86 12.52 -7.24 1.62
C ARG A 86 11.98 -6.34 2.73
N ALA A 87 10.99 -6.79 3.48
CA ALA A 87 10.47 -6.10 4.66
C ALA A 87 11.37 -6.29 5.90
N ARG A 88 12.70 -6.42 5.71
CA ARG A 88 13.71 -6.58 6.78
C ARG A 88 13.54 -7.84 7.63
N GLY A 89 13.16 -8.96 7.01
CA GLY A 89 12.98 -10.24 7.69
C GLY A 89 11.77 -10.31 8.61
N MET A 90 10.73 -9.51 8.36
CA MET A 90 9.50 -9.55 9.17
C MET A 90 8.86 -10.93 9.14
N THR A 91 8.45 -11.44 10.31
CA THR A 91 7.65 -12.67 10.38
C THR A 91 6.30 -12.48 9.68
N ALA A 92 5.72 -13.56 9.18
CA ALA A 92 4.43 -13.51 8.49
C ALA A 92 3.30 -12.87 9.33
N ALA A 93 3.31 -13.06 10.66
CA ALA A 93 2.34 -12.43 11.56
C ALA A 93 2.49 -10.91 11.59
N THR A 94 3.72 -10.42 11.75
CA THR A 94 4.03 -8.98 11.75
C THR A 94 3.73 -8.34 10.40
N LEU A 95 4.07 -9.04 9.31
CA LEU A 95 3.78 -8.61 7.95
C LEU A 95 2.27 -8.43 7.73
N ARG A 96 1.45 -9.43 8.10
CA ARG A 96 -0.02 -9.33 8.00
C ARG A 96 -0.59 -8.18 8.81
N ARG A 97 -0.06 -7.92 10.01
CA ARG A 97 -0.48 -6.78 10.84
C ARG A 97 -0.20 -5.45 10.15
N HIS A 98 1.00 -5.27 9.59
CA HIS A 98 1.36 -4.02 8.90
C HIS A 98 0.66 -3.86 7.55
N LEU A 99 0.41 -4.95 6.83
CA LEU A 99 -0.45 -4.93 5.64
C LEU A 99 -1.87 -4.48 5.99
N ALA A 100 -2.44 -4.96 7.09
CA ALA A 100 -3.74 -4.49 7.55
C ALA A 100 -3.72 -2.98 7.83
N VAL A 101 -2.68 -2.46 8.49
CA VAL A 101 -2.52 -1.00 8.70
C VAL A 101 -2.49 -0.23 7.38
N LEU A 102 -1.78 -0.70 6.36
CA LEU A 102 -1.74 -0.06 5.04
C LEU A 102 -3.10 -0.09 4.33
N VAL A 103 -3.87 -1.17 4.53
CA VAL A 103 -5.22 -1.31 3.98
C VAL A 103 -6.21 -0.39 4.70
N GLU A 104 -6.18 -0.35 6.03
CA GLU A 104 -7.03 0.54 6.83
C GLU A 104 -6.73 2.02 6.55
N ALA A 105 -5.45 2.35 6.31
CA ALA A 105 -5.03 3.68 5.90
C ALA A 105 -5.44 4.03 4.46
N GLY A 106 -5.99 3.07 3.69
CA GLY A 106 -6.39 3.27 2.30
C GLY A 106 -5.22 3.55 1.36
N LEU A 107 -4.02 3.01 1.66
CA LEU A 107 -2.84 3.14 0.81
C LEU A 107 -2.69 1.98 -0.15
N ILE A 108 -3.18 0.80 0.23
CA ILE A 108 -3.19 -0.39 -0.62
C ILE A 108 -4.55 -1.09 -0.49
N LEU A 109 -4.92 -1.83 -1.51
CA LEU A 109 -6.09 -2.71 -1.45
C LEU A 109 -5.65 -4.17 -1.58
N ARG A 110 -6.08 -5.00 -0.63
CA ARG A 110 -5.82 -6.43 -0.67
C ARG A 110 -6.79 -7.08 -1.66
N LYS A 111 -6.26 -7.66 -2.73
CA LYS A 111 -7.01 -8.47 -3.69
C LYS A 111 -6.75 -9.94 -3.38
N ASP A 112 -7.60 -10.51 -2.54
CA ASP A 112 -7.58 -11.95 -2.32
C ASP A 112 -7.87 -12.63 -3.67
N SER A 113 -6.99 -13.53 -4.09
CA SER A 113 -7.21 -14.31 -5.31
C SER A 113 -8.47 -15.15 -5.12
N ALA A 114 -9.56 -14.79 -5.80
CA ALA A 114 -10.82 -15.51 -5.77
C ALA A 114 -10.78 -16.89 -6.46
N ASN A 115 -9.58 -17.42 -6.75
CA ASN A 115 -9.43 -18.71 -7.40
C ASN A 115 -8.34 -19.52 -6.70
N GLY A 116 -8.71 -20.15 -5.58
CA GLY A 116 -7.89 -21.08 -4.80
C GLY A 116 -7.54 -22.38 -5.53
N LYS A 117 -7.12 -22.33 -6.80
CA LYS A 117 -6.81 -23.54 -7.57
C LYS A 117 -5.51 -23.62 -8.35
N ARG A 118 -4.72 -22.56 -8.62
CA ARG A 118 -3.57 -22.75 -9.57
C ARG A 118 -2.22 -22.06 -9.36
N TYR A 119 -1.96 -21.26 -8.32
CA TYR A 119 -0.65 -20.58 -8.20
C TYR A 119 0.07 -20.79 -6.86
N ALA A 120 0.03 -22.02 -6.34
CA ALA A 120 1.13 -22.53 -5.51
C ALA A 120 2.19 -23.11 -6.45
N ARG A 121 2.98 -22.27 -7.11
CA ARG A 121 4.21 -22.77 -7.74
C ARG A 121 5.13 -23.11 -6.57
N ARG A 122 5.16 -24.39 -6.20
CA ARG A 122 6.14 -24.95 -5.27
C ARG A 122 7.51 -24.47 -5.73
N ASP A 123 8.17 -23.66 -4.93
CA ASP A 123 9.61 -23.55 -5.08
C ASP A 123 10.22 -24.91 -4.75
N GLY A 124 11.43 -25.18 -5.23
CA GLY A 124 12.10 -26.48 -5.05
C GLY A 124 12.33 -26.88 -3.59
N ALA A 125 11.94 -26.04 -2.62
CA ALA A 125 12.05 -26.27 -1.18
C ALA A 125 10.74 -26.75 -0.53
N GLY A 126 9.63 -26.89 -1.28
CA GLY A 126 8.39 -27.48 -0.78
C GLY A 126 7.52 -26.56 0.07
N GLU A 127 7.86 -25.27 0.18
CA GLU A 127 7.05 -24.28 0.89
C GLU A 127 5.94 -23.75 -0.04
N VAL A 128 4.68 -23.89 0.37
CA VAL A 128 3.54 -23.34 -0.36
C VAL A 128 3.55 -21.83 -0.19
N SER A 129 4.08 -21.11 -1.18
CA SER A 129 4.00 -19.65 -1.21
C SER A 129 2.56 -19.20 -1.48
N GLU A 130 1.83 -18.82 -0.43
CA GLU A 130 0.59 -18.05 -0.58
C GLU A 130 0.93 -16.69 -1.21
N ALA A 131 0.72 -16.56 -2.52
CA ALA A 131 0.84 -15.27 -3.20
C ALA A 131 -0.47 -14.48 -3.01
N PHE A 132 -0.36 -13.30 -2.39
CA PHE A 132 -1.47 -12.36 -2.26
C PHE A 132 -1.29 -11.22 -3.28
N GLY A 133 -2.37 -10.84 -3.96
CA GLY A 133 -2.38 -9.67 -4.83
C GLY A 133 -2.59 -8.41 -4.01
N PHE A 134 -1.72 -7.40 -4.15
CA PHE A 134 -1.91 -6.08 -3.56
C PHE A 134 -2.05 -5.05 -4.66
N SER A 135 -3.17 -4.33 -4.66
CA SER A 135 -3.43 -3.23 -5.58
C SER A 135 -2.93 -1.91 -4.98
N LEU A 136 -2.15 -1.18 -5.78
CA LEU A 136 -1.67 0.17 -5.55
C LEU A 136 -2.62 1.22 -6.14
N ALA A 137 -3.78 0.83 -6.67
CA ALA A 137 -4.79 1.77 -7.17
C ALA A 137 -5.15 2.90 -6.19
N PRO A 138 -5.45 2.61 -4.90
CA PRO A 138 -5.79 3.70 -3.98
C PRO A 138 -4.62 4.66 -3.71
N LEU A 139 -3.37 4.19 -3.88
CA LEU A 139 -2.17 5.03 -3.80
C LEU A 139 -2.13 6.06 -4.93
N LEU A 140 -2.50 5.66 -6.14
CA LEU A 140 -2.54 6.54 -7.32
C LEU A 140 -3.71 7.52 -7.23
N ALA A 141 -4.89 7.04 -6.85
CA ALA A 141 -6.09 7.87 -6.70
C ALA A 141 -5.90 8.97 -5.63
N ARG A 142 -5.23 8.64 -4.53
CA ARG A 142 -4.95 9.57 -3.43
C ARG A 142 -3.62 10.30 -3.57
N ALA A 143 -2.92 10.17 -4.70
CA ALA A 143 -1.59 10.74 -4.84
C ALA A 143 -1.59 12.26 -4.65
N ALA A 144 -2.57 12.96 -5.24
CA ALA A 144 -2.69 14.41 -5.08
C ALA A 144 -2.99 14.83 -3.62
N GLU A 145 -3.86 14.08 -2.93
CA GLU A 145 -4.17 14.28 -1.51
C GLU A 145 -2.91 14.12 -0.65
N ILE A 146 -2.16 13.03 -0.85
CA ILE A 146 -0.93 12.72 -0.13
C ILE A 146 0.14 13.79 -0.39
N GLU A 147 0.31 14.23 -1.64
CA GLU A 147 1.23 15.31 -2.01
C GLU A 147 0.86 16.62 -1.29
N THR A 148 -0.43 16.93 -1.20
CA THR A 148 -0.94 18.12 -0.48
C THR A 148 -0.66 18.04 1.02
N ILE A 149 -0.95 16.89 1.65
CA ILE A 149 -0.67 16.67 3.08
C ILE A 149 0.83 16.75 3.35
N ALA A 150 1.66 16.15 2.49
CA ALA A 150 3.11 16.19 2.63
C ALA A 150 3.64 17.63 2.53
N ALA A 151 3.13 18.43 1.58
CA ALA A 151 3.48 19.83 1.45
C ALA A 151 3.11 20.65 2.70
N GLN A 152 1.92 20.41 3.27
CA GLN A 152 1.49 21.06 4.51
C GLN A 152 2.39 20.69 5.69
N VAL A 153 2.70 19.39 5.86
CA VAL A 153 3.58 18.93 6.94
C VAL A 153 4.99 19.51 6.82
N GLN A 154 5.52 19.65 5.60
CA GLN A 154 6.80 20.33 5.36
C GLN A 154 6.73 21.80 5.75
N ALA A 155 5.70 22.52 5.30
CA ALA A 155 5.51 23.93 5.64
C ALA A 155 5.40 24.15 7.15
N ASP A 156 4.62 23.30 7.85
CA ASP A 156 4.47 23.36 9.31
C ASP A 156 5.80 23.09 10.02
N ARG A 157 6.59 22.13 9.51
CA ARG A 157 7.91 21.79 10.06
C ARG A 157 8.92 22.92 9.86
N GLU A 158 8.90 23.59 8.72
CA GLU A 158 9.72 24.79 8.46
C GLU A 158 9.31 25.95 9.37
N LEU A 159 8.01 26.18 9.56
CA LEU A 159 7.50 27.20 10.48
C LEU A 159 7.95 26.96 11.92
N LEU A 160 7.88 25.71 12.39
CA LEU A 160 8.36 25.29 13.71
C LEU A 160 9.88 25.42 13.87
N ARG A 161 10.63 25.34 12.77
CA ARG A 161 12.10 25.48 12.78
C ARG A 161 12.50 26.94 12.87
N THR A 162 11.84 27.82 12.11
CA THR A 162 12.10 29.28 12.13
C THR A 162 11.69 29.95 13.45
N THR A 163 10.69 29.43 14.16
CA THR A 163 10.27 29.94 15.48
C THR A 163 11.17 29.50 16.64
N LYS A 164 12.01 28.47 16.47
CA LYS A 164 13.00 28.04 17.47
C LYS A 164 14.35 28.77 17.38
N GLU A 165 14.54 29.58 16.33
CA GLU A 165 15.78 30.35 16.11
C GLU A 165 15.66 31.84 16.51
N ARG A 166 14.64 32.19 17.31
CA ARG A 166 14.50 33.50 17.99
C ARG A 166 14.41 33.33 19.49
#